data_AF-A0A257KP88-F1
#
_entry.id   AF-A0A257KP88-F1
#
_cell.length_a   1.000
_cell.length_b   1.000
_cell.length_c   1.000
_cell.angle_alpha   90.00
_cell.angle_beta   90.00
_cell.angle_gamma   90.00
#
_symmetry.space_group_name_H-M   'P 1'
#
loop_
_entity.id
_entity.type
_entity.pdbx_description
1 polymer ?
#
loop_
_entity_poly.entity_id
_entity_poly.type
_entity_poly.pdbx_seq_one_letter_code
_entity_poly.pdbx_strand_id
1 'polypeptide(L)' 'MRNAKNETSRQIASFSFWRKAVDQRLHRSYCITLADAGVDDEMLKSHWEMKQPANEFVDWFGEKYDLDRISDYEF' A
#
# COMPACT_ATOMS: atom_id res chain seq x y z
N MET A 1 25.08 24.39 3.56
CA MET A 1 25.23 23.61 2.32
C MET A 1 24.15 22.54 2.30
N ARG A 2 23.45 22.39 1.16
CA ARG A 2 22.20 21.63 1.01
C ARG A 2 22.46 20.11 0.82
N ASN A 3 21.47 19.34 1.25
CA ASN A 3 21.07 17.99 0.80
C ASN A 3 21.88 16.75 1.21
N ALA A 4 21.45 16.14 2.32
CA ALA A 4 21.61 14.71 2.62
C ALA A 4 20.27 13.96 2.49
N LYS A 5 19.42 14.34 1.52
CA LYS A 5 18.06 13.79 1.34
C LYS A 5 17.78 13.17 -0.04
N ASN A 6 18.82 12.90 -0.84
CA ASN A 6 18.62 12.39 -2.19
C ASN A 6 19.55 11.21 -2.47
N GLU A 7 19.29 10.02 -1.93
CA GLU A 7 19.64 8.78 -2.66
C GLU A 7 18.97 7.52 -2.09
N THR A 8 17.70 7.61 -1.69
CA THR A 8 16.90 6.37 -1.66
C THR A 8 16.64 6.03 -3.12
N SER A 9 17.56 5.28 -3.72
CA SER A 9 17.38 4.67 -5.03
C SER A 9 15.97 4.08 -5.03
N ARG A 10 15.10 4.61 -5.90
CA ARG A 10 13.75 4.10 -6.14
C ARG A 10 13.93 2.75 -6.87
N GLN A 11 14.57 1.79 -6.20
CA GLN A 11 14.60 0.40 -6.60
C GLN A 11 13.14 0.01 -6.63
N ILE A 12 12.64 -0.28 -7.83
CA ILE A 12 11.33 -0.88 -7.99
C ILE A 12 11.45 -2.20 -7.23
N ALA A 13 10.94 -2.21 -5.99
CA ALA A 13 10.94 -3.41 -5.20
C ALA A 13 10.18 -4.47 -6.00
N SER A 14 10.66 -5.71 -5.98
CA SER A 14 10.01 -6.80 -6.70
C SER A 14 8.51 -6.82 -6.37
N PHE A 15 7.68 -7.28 -7.31
CA PHE A 15 6.23 -7.36 -7.10
C PHE A 15 5.87 -8.05 -5.78
N SER A 16 6.59 -9.12 -5.42
CA SER A 16 6.41 -9.84 -4.15
C SER A 16 6.68 -8.95 -2.92
N PHE A 17 7.75 -8.14 -2.94
CA PHE A 17 8.04 -7.23 -1.84
C PHE A 17 6.99 -6.12 -1.74
N TRP A 18 6.59 -5.55 -2.87
CA TRP A 18 5.55 -4.54 -2.93
C TRP A 18 4.19 -5.08 -2.45
N ARG A 19 3.79 -6.27 -2.90
CA ARG A 19 2.56 -6.96 -2.47
C ARG A 19 2.54 -7.20 -0.97
N LYS A 20 3.64 -7.71 -0.41
CA LYS A 20 3.76 -7.90 1.05
C LYS A 20 3.65 -6.57 1.80
N ALA A 21 4.20 -5.50 1.24
CA ALA A 21 4.13 -4.16 1.82
C ALA A 21 2.70 -3.58 1.80
N VAL A 22 1.89 -3.90 0.78
CA VAL A 22 0.46 -3.58 0.71
C VAL A 22 -0.31 -4.35 1.77
N ASP A 23 -0.13 -5.67 1.83
CA ASP A 23 -0.84 -6.55 2.79
C ASP A 23 -0.61 -6.11 4.24
N GLN A 24 0.64 -5.84 4.62
CA GLN A 24 0.98 -5.33 5.95
C GLN A 24 0.33 -3.98 6.27
N ARG A 25 0.14 -3.12 5.26
CA ARG A 25 -0.44 -1.78 5.43
C ARG A 25 -1.96 -1.85 5.50
N LEU A 26 -2.61 -2.66 4.67
CA LEU A 26 -4.04 -2.94 4.81
C LEU A 26 -4.36 -3.45 6.22
N HIS A 27 -3.58 -4.42 6.71
CA HIS A 27 -3.82 -4.98 8.04
C HIS A 27 -3.61 -3.91 9.13
N ARG A 28 -2.60 -3.06 9.00
CA ARG A 28 -2.32 -2.01 9.99
C ARG A 28 -3.35 -0.87 9.97
N SER A 29 -3.85 -0.49 8.80
CA SER A 29 -4.75 0.66 8.65
C SER A 29 -6.22 0.30 8.81
N TYR A 30 -6.59 -0.91 8.36
CA TYR A 30 -7.99 -1.33 8.18
C TYR A 30 -8.31 -2.69 8.81
N CYS A 31 -7.34 -3.34 9.48
CA CYS A 31 -7.51 -4.67 10.09
C CYS A 31 -7.89 -5.79 9.09
N ILE A 32 -7.60 -5.63 7.81
CA ILE A 32 -7.90 -6.60 6.75
C ILE A 32 -6.64 -7.00 5.99
N THR A 33 -6.58 -8.24 5.51
CA THR A 33 -5.55 -8.70 4.58
C THR A 33 -5.98 -8.52 3.12
N LEU A 34 -5.08 -8.74 2.17
CA LEU A 34 -5.43 -8.81 0.74
C LEU A 34 -6.50 -9.88 0.46
N ALA A 35 -6.49 -10.99 1.20
CA ALA A 35 -7.45 -12.06 1.06
C ALA A 35 -8.84 -11.63 1.55
N ASP A 36 -8.92 -10.96 2.70
CA ASP A 36 -10.18 -10.41 3.24
C ASP A 36 -10.75 -9.34 2.32
N ALA A 37 -9.88 -8.54 1.71
CA ALA A 37 -10.23 -7.49 0.76
C ALA A 37 -10.67 -8.01 -0.62
N GLY A 38 -10.50 -9.31 -0.91
CA GLY A 38 -10.80 -9.91 -2.21
C GLY A 38 -9.94 -9.35 -3.36
N VAL A 39 -8.74 -8.83 -3.05
CA VAL A 39 -7.86 -8.20 -4.05
C VAL A 39 -6.98 -9.27 -4.70
N ASP A 40 -7.10 -9.40 -6.02
CA ASP A 40 -6.33 -10.36 -6.80
C ASP A 40 -4.96 -9.83 -7.27
N ASP A 41 -4.13 -10.75 -7.78
CA ASP A 41 -2.81 -10.45 -8.32
C ASP A 41 -2.86 -9.58 -9.59
N GLU A 42 -3.97 -9.57 -10.35
CA GLU A 42 -4.09 -8.79 -11.59
C GLU A 42 -4.23 -7.31 -11.27
N MET A 43 -5.12 -6.95 -10.35
CA MET A 43 -5.25 -5.60 -9.82
C MET A 43 -3.93 -5.14 -9.20
N LEU A 44 -3.32 -5.95 -8.33
CA LEU A 44 -2.05 -5.61 -7.69
C LEU A 44 -0.93 -5.37 -8.71
N LYS A 45 -0.83 -6.21 -9.74
CA LYS A 45 0.18 -6.04 -10.80
C LYS A 45 -0.02 -4.76 -11.58
N SER A 46 -1.26 -4.44 -11.96
CA SER A 46 -1.56 -3.22 -12.70
C SER A 46 -1.09 -1.96 -11.96
N HIS A 47 -1.38 -1.88 -10.65
CA HIS A 47 -0.96 -0.75 -9.81
C HIS A 47 0.55 -0.73 -9.56
N TRP A 48 1.19 -1.89 -9.39
CA TRP A 48 2.64 -2.00 -9.26
C TRP A 48 3.38 -1.59 -10.54
N GLU A 49 2.88 -1.99 -11.71
CA GLU A 49 3.44 -1.61 -13.03
C GLU A 49 3.33 -0.11 -13.29
N MET A 50 2.28 0.54 -12.78
CA MET A 50 2.15 2.00 -12.74
C MET A 50 3.12 2.67 -11.75
N LYS A 51 3.98 1.91 -11.08
CA LYS A 51 4.95 2.35 -10.06
C LYS A 51 4.27 3.05 -8.88
N GLN A 52 3.01 2.70 -8.60
CA GLN A 52 2.30 3.23 -7.44
C GLN A 52 2.96 2.73 -6.15
N PRO A 53 3.31 3.61 -5.20
CA PRO A 53 3.77 3.21 -3.88
C PRO A 53 2.71 2.39 -3.12
N ALA A 54 3.15 1.43 -2.31
CA ALA A 54 2.24 0.58 -1.54
C ALA A 54 1.32 1.36 -0.58
N ASN A 55 1.79 2.49 -0.02
CA ASN A 55 0.94 3.36 0.81
C ASN A 55 -0.13 4.07 -0.01
N GLU A 56 0.22 4.59 -1.20
CA GLU A 56 -0.75 5.25 -2.08
C GLU A 56 -1.82 4.27 -2.57
N PHE A 57 -1.45 3.01 -2.84
CA PHE A 57 -2.44 1.97 -3.15
C PHE A 57 -3.41 1.75 -1.99
N VAL A 58 -2.91 1.66 -0.76
CA VAL A 58 -3.72 1.41 0.43
C VAL A 58 -4.66 2.59 0.73
N ASP A 59 -4.16 3.82 0.58
CA ASP A 59 -4.97 5.04 0.72
C ASP A 59 -6.09 5.06 -0.34
N TRP A 60 -5.73 4.84 -1.61
CA TRP A 60 -6.69 4.73 -2.72
C TRP A 60 -7.73 3.63 -2.48
N PHE A 61 -7.30 2.45 -2.00
CA PHE A 61 -8.18 1.33 -1.75
C PHE A 61 -9.20 1.67 -0.65
N GLY A 62 -8.73 2.27 0.45
CA GLY A 62 -9.60 2.75 1.51
C GLY A 62 -10.63 3.76 1.03
N GLU A 63 -10.21 4.77 0.26
CA GLU A 63 -11.14 5.76 -0.32
C GLU A 63 -12.12 5.14 -1.32
N LYS A 64 -11.65 4.18 -2.14
CA LYS A 64 -12.46 3.55 -3.19
C LYS A 64 -13.59 2.70 -2.62
N TYR A 65 -13.34 2.04 -1.50
CA TYR A 65 -14.26 1.10 -0.86
C TYR A 65 -14.85 1.63 0.46
N ASP A 66 -14.65 2.92 0.75
CA ASP A 66 -15.20 3.61 1.93
C ASP A 66 -14.86 2.88 3.25
N LEU A 67 -13.58 2.53 3.42
CA LEU A 67 -13.11 1.82 4.60
C LEU A 67 -12.77 2.80 5.73
N ASP A 68 -13.25 2.50 6.93
CA ASP A 68 -12.86 3.23 8.13
C ASP A 68 -11.47 2.81 8.62
N ARG A 69 -10.63 3.78 8.95
CA ARG A 69 -9.31 3.47 9.51
C ARG A 69 -9.46 3.08 10.97
N ILE A 70 -8.57 2.20 11.44
CA ILE A 70 -8.46 1.90 12.88
C ILE A 70 -8.19 3.18 13.68
N SER A 71 -7.47 4.15 13.12
CA SER A 71 -7.21 5.44 13.77
C SER A 71 -8.47 6.28 14.02
N ASP A 72 -9.56 6.02 13.29
CA ASP A 72 -10.79 6.81 13.41
C ASP A 72 -11.57 6.43 14.67
N TYR A 73 -11.21 5.30 15.29
CA TYR A 73 -11.83 4.75 16.49
C TYR A 73 -10.96 4.98 17.75
N GLU A 74 -10.41 6.18 17.95
CA GLU A 74 -9.52 6.51 19.09
C GLU A 74 -10.02 5.93 20.44
N PHE A 75 -9.17 5.13 21.10
CA PHE A 75 -9.38 4.60 22.46
C PHE A 75 -8.49 5.31 23.46
#